data_AF-A0A6L8DPF6-F1
#
_entry.id   AF-A0A6L8DPF6-F1
#
_cell.length_a   1.000
_cell.length_b   1.000
_cell.length_c   1.000
_cell.angle_alpha   90.00
_cell.angle_beta   90.00
_cell.angle_gamma   90.00
#
_symmetry.space_group_name_H-M   'P 1'
#
loop_
_entity.id
_entity.type
_entity.pdbx_description
1 polymer ?
#
loop_
_entity_poly.entity_id
_entity_poly.type
_entity_poly.pdbx_seq_one_letter_code
_entity_poly.pdbx_strand_id
1 'polypeptide(L)'
;MLRSGLLFTCSLVILTLSACGKDSPTEPSARISSSIVLSSSSATLTTIGQTLQINATVLDQDNNVLTGATVAWSSNSPAVASVSSSGLVTAVSGGTAQIRATSGSASANASVNVMQVAVSVAIAPTSATLALLSESVQLEAAVYDSGNTPIPGATVVWSSSNPLIATVSSNGLVTAVSNGTAQITATSGSVSASMTITVMQTVGSITLVPSVVTLTAIGETEQLTASVYDVGGQPFNDAEVNWFSSNPAIVSVDSHGLLTAVSNGTVLIEAKANGQSASAAVTVLQSASRIEIAPMTVMLSSVGETVQLTARVRDGNGHPIADATVNWSSGDTGVATVSGQGLVTAVMNGTVEITAESGTVSARIEVVVEIPDPDREALVMLYNATGGPDWRNSYNWLTEAPLGEWYGVTTDEDGRVDGLVLTENNLDGPLPAEVMGIEKLQVIDFRYNNLTGMIPSGLVEPEAVTWFALGHNQFTGPIPSDLGSLVSVQYFHLGANNLTGSIPSELGNLSSVQYFHLGENNLSGPIPSSLGKMRRVEEMLLFNNNLSGSIPPELVNLPRLRRLPLGGNPLTGCIPDGLREKLNLESRTQLDSLMLPDCE
;
A
#
# COMPACT_ATOMS: atom_id res chain seq x y z
N MET A 1 -47.76 -109.03 34.89
CA MET A 1 -48.16 -108.48 36.20
C MET A 1 -46.92 -108.25 37.03
N LEU A 2 -46.86 -107.08 37.66
CA LEU A 2 -46.12 -106.67 38.86
C LEU A 2 -44.72 -107.24 39.13
N ARG A 3 -43.68 -106.39 39.15
CA ARG A 3 -43.26 -105.48 40.25
C ARG A 3 -42.50 -106.22 41.36
N SER A 4 -41.30 -105.69 41.64
CA SER A 4 -40.65 -105.55 42.97
C SER A 4 -40.42 -106.84 43.78
N GLY A 5 -39.23 -107.17 44.27
CA GLY A 5 -38.12 -106.35 44.74
C GLY A 5 -37.71 -106.88 46.12
N LEU A 6 -36.40 -106.82 46.44
CA LEU A 6 -35.82 -106.95 47.79
C LEU A 6 -35.95 -108.33 48.48
N LEU A 7 -35.11 -108.79 49.40
CA LEU A 7 -33.74 -108.58 49.91
C LEU A 7 -33.60 -109.68 51.02
N PHE A 8 -32.38 -109.95 51.51
CA PHE A 8 -32.04 -110.83 52.67
C PHE A 8 -32.12 -112.37 52.46
N THR A 9 -31.35 -113.27 53.07
CA THR A 9 -30.03 -113.33 53.74
C THR A 9 -29.77 -114.80 54.08
N CYS A 10 -28.51 -115.22 53.97
CA CYS A 10 -27.71 -115.96 54.97
C CYS A 10 -28.15 -117.32 55.57
N SER A 11 -27.12 -118.18 55.68
CA SER A 11 -26.96 -119.33 56.58
C SER A 11 -27.76 -120.57 56.19
N LEU A 12 -27.25 -121.79 56.23
CA LEU A 12 -26.30 -122.44 57.16
C LEU A 12 -25.81 -123.71 56.40
N VAL A 13 -24.81 -124.50 56.82
CA VAL A 13 -25.05 -125.76 57.57
C VAL A 13 -23.74 -126.59 57.60
N ILE A 14 -23.46 -127.15 58.77
CA ILE A 14 -22.57 -128.28 59.06
C ILE A 14 -23.42 -129.58 59.12
N LEU A 15 -22.86 -130.74 58.69
CA LEU A 15 -23.37 -132.14 58.68
C LEU A 15 -24.49 -132.41 57.64
N THR A 16 -24.56 -133.48 56.83
CA THR A 16 -23.88 -134.80 56.73
C THR A 16 -24.21 -135.49 55.38
N LEU A 17 -23.27 -136.32 54.90
CA LEU A 17 -23.44 -137.61 54.17
C LEU A 17 -23.95 -137.72 52.70
N SER A 18 -23.28 -138.67 52.01
CA SER A 18 -23.67 -139.48 50.84
C SER A 18 -23.62 -138.77 49.48
N ALA A 19 -22.72 -139.06 48.52
CA ALA A 19 -22.33 -140.30 47.82
C ALA A 19 -22.44 -139.97 46.31
N CYS A 20 -21.34 -139.83 45.59
CA CYS A 20 -20.67 -140.86 44.78
C CYS A 20 -21.33 -141.09 43.40
N GLY A 21 -20.58 -140.81 42.33
CA GLY A 21 -20.90 -141.17 40.94
C GLY A 21 -19.72 -140.80 40.02
N LYS A 22 -19.00 -141.81 39.56
CA LYS A 22 -17.66 -141.80 38.94
C LYS A 22 -17.60 -141.45 37.45
N ASP A 23 -16.49 -140.79 37.10
CA ASP A 23 -15.55 -140.99 35.98
C ASP A 23 -16.01 -141.15 34.52
N SER A 24 -15.53 -140.22 33.68
CA SER A 24 -15.23 -140.39 32.24
C SER A 24 -14.07 -139.45 31.85
N PRO A 25 -13.26 -139.77 30.81
CA PRO A 25 -11.90 -139.22 30.63
C PRO A 25 -11.85 -137.85 29.94
N THR A 26 -10.77 -137.11 30.20
CA THR A 26 -10.48 -135.72 29.80
C THR A 26 -10.18 -135.52 28.31
N GLU A 27 -10.93 -134.65 27.63
CA GLU A 27 -10.55 -133.98 26.36
C GLU A 27 -9.59 -132.79 26.60
N PRO A 28 -8.73 -132.42 25.62
CA PRO A 28 -7.80 -131.29 25.76
C PRO A 28 -8.54 -129.94 25.69
N SER A 29 -8.18 -129.01 26.57
CA SER A 29 -8.74 -127.66 26.63
C SER A 29 -8.58 -126.90 25.30
N ALA A 30 -9.64 -126.23 24.85
CA ALA A 30 -9.63 -125.36 23.67
C ALA A 30 -8.60 -124.22 23.84
N ARG A 31 -7.78 -123.98 22.82
CA ARG A 31 -6.83 -122.85 22.78
C ARG A 31 -7.61 -121.52 22.71
N ILE A 32 -7.39 -120.64 23.68
CA ILE A 32 -8.00 -119.31 23.76
C ILE A 32 -6.98 -118.22 23.42
N SER A 33 -7.44 -117.08 22.90
CA SER A 33 -6.57 -115.94 22.59
C SER A 33 -5.95 -115.34 23.86
N SER A 34 -4.64 -115.16 23.86
CA SER A 34 -3.88 -114.60 24.98
C SER A 34 -3.29 -113.23 24.66
N SER A 35 -2.70 -113.06 23.47
CA SER A 35 -2.10 -111.78 23.06
C SER A 35 -2.29 -111.51 21.56
N ILE A 36 -2.11 -110.24 21.17
CA ILE A 36 -2.15 -109.79 19.76
C ILE A 36 -0.86 -109.00 19.50
N VAL A 37 -0.18 -109.32 18.40
CA VAL A 37 0.96 -108.56 17.89
C VAL A 37 0.52 -107.82 16.62
N LEU A 38 0.78 -106.51 16.55
CA LEU A 38 0.47 -105.68 15.39
C LEU A 38 1.69 -105.52 14.49
N SER A 39 1.49 -105.43 13.18
CA SER A 39 2.57 -105.16 12.21
C SER A 39 3.22 -103.79 12.40
N SER A 40 2.52 -102.86 13.05
CA SER A 40 3.08 -101.60 13.53
C SER A 40 2.35 -101.15 14.79
N SER A 41 3.10 -100.70 15.79
CA SER A 41 2.58 -100.06 17.00
C SER A 41 2.38 -98.55 16.86
N SER A 42 2.93 -97.93 15.80
CA SER A 42 2.75 -96.50 15.52
C SER A 42 3.01 -96.13 14.05
N ALA A 43 2.26 -95.17 13.51
CA ALA A 43 2.48 -94.65 12.17
C ALA A 43 2.14 -93.16 12.04
N THR A 44 2.68 -92.51 11.01
CA THR A 44 2.36 -91.12 10.67
C THR A 44 1.86 -91.02 9.24
N LEU A 45 0.71 -90.39 9.05
CA LEU A 45 0.12 -90.08 7.75
C LEU A 45 0.20 -88.57 7.55
N THR A 46 0.64 -88.12 6.38
CA THR A 46 0.95 -86.71 6.10
C THR A 46 -0.04 -86.05 5.15
N THR A 47 -1.01 -86.81 4.64
CA THR A 47 -2.01 -86.33 3.68
C THR A 47 -3.39 -86.89 4.04
N ILE A 48 -4.43 -86.06 4.00
CA ILE A 48 -5.81 -86.55 4.17
C ILE A 48 -6.13 -87.51 3.02
N GLY A 49 -6.76 -88.64 3.34
CA GLY A 49 -7.04 -89.73 2.40
C GLY A 49 -5.90 -90.74 2.23
N GLN A 50 -4.70 -90.49 2.79
CA GLN A 50 -3.63 -91.49 2.81
C GLN A 50 -4.05 -92.72 3.61
N THR A 51 -3.75 -93.91 3.10
CA THR A 51 -4.11 -95.18 3.75
C THR A 51 -2.87 -95.94 4.24
N LEU A 52 -3.05 -96.73 5.31
CA LEU A 52 -2.04 -97.63 5.87
C LEU A 52 -2.69 -98.91 6.36
N GLN A 53 -2.18 -100.05 5.92
CA GLN A 53 -2.65 -101.36 6.36
C GLN A 53 -1.94 -101.78 7.67
N ILE A 54 -2.71 -102.09 8.72
CA ILE A 54 -2.20 -102.69 9.95
C ILE A 54 -2.69 -104.13 10.02
N ASN A 55 -1.75 -105.08 10.15
CA ASN A 55 -2.06 -106.50 10.28
C ASN A 55 -1.93 -106.93 11.74
N ALA A 56 -2.75 -107.88 12.18
CA ALA A 56 -2.75 -108.41 13.54
C ALA A 56 -2.51 -109.93 13.53
N THR A 57 -1.60 -110.40 14.38
CA THR A 57 -1.32 -111.81 14.62
C THR A 57 -1.79 -112.18 16.02
N VAL A 58 -2.72 -113.13 16.14
CA VAL A 58 -3.29 -113.56 17.42
C VAL A 58 -2.53 -114.80 17.92
N LEU A 59 -2.12 -114.77 19.18
CA LEU A 59 -1.34 -115.83 19.83
C LEU A 59 -2.12 -116.45 21.00
N ASP A 60 -1.96 -117.76 21.22
CA ASP A 60 -2.47 -118.45 22.41
C ASP A 60 -1.55 -118.26 23.63
N GLN A 61 -1.93 -118.84 24.78
CA GLN A 61 -1.18 -118.74 26.04
C GLN A 61 0.24 -119.36 25.98
N ASP A 62 0.52 -120.18 24.96
CA ASP A 62 1.80 -120.84 24.72
C ASP A 62 2.57 -120.14 23.58
N ASN A 63 2.18 -118.92 23.18
CA ASN A 63 2.73 -118.11 22.10
C ASN A 63 2.65 -118.72 20.69
N ASN A 64 1.73 -119.67 20.45
CA ASN A 64 1.49 -120.20 19.10
C ASN A 64 0.45 -119.36 18.36
N VAL A 65 0.60 -119.25 17.04
CA VAL A 65 -0.36 -118.53 16.18
C VAL A 65 -1.70 -119.27 16.15
N LEU A 66 -2.77 -118.57 16.55
CA LEU A 66 -4.15 -119.02 16.41
C LEU A 66 -4.63 -118.80 14.98
N THR A 67 -4.40 -119.78 14.10
CA THR A 67 -4.86 -119.73 12.70
C THR A 67 -6.38 -119.76 12.62
N GLY A 68 -6.97 -118.74 11.99
CA GLY A 68 -8.43 -118.58 11.84
C GLY A 68 -9.10 -117.67 12.89
N ALA A 69 -8.33 -117.06 13.80
CA ALA A 69 -8.87 -116.13 14.78
C ALA A 69 -9.44 -114.86 14.10
N THR A 70 -10.66 -114.48 14.45
CA THR A 70 -11.27 -113.23 13.99
C THR A 70 -10.73 -112.05 14.79
N VAL A 71 -10.33 -110.99 14.07
CA VAL A 71 -9.85 -109.73 14.67
C VAL A 71 -10.85 -108.63 14.36
N ALA A 72 -11.39 -108.02 15.41
CA ALA A 72 -12.21 -106.81 15.29
C ALA A 72 -11.33 -105.56 15.45
N TRP A 73 -11.52 -104.60 14.55
CA TRP A 73 -10.80 -103.33 14.51
C TRP A 73 -11.70 -102.17 14.93
N SER A 74 -11.16 -101.24 15.70
CA SER A 74 -11.86 -100.00 16.07
C SER A 74 -10.87 -98.84 16.15
N SER A 75 -11.33 -97.63 15.82
CA SER A 75 -10.58 -96.40 16.04
C SER A 75 -11.24 -95.63 17.18
N ASN A 76 -10.45 -95.10 18.10
CA ASN A 76 -10.97 -94.23 19.16
C ASN A 76 -11.37 -92.83 18.63
N SER A 77 -10.90 -92.47 17.43
CA SER A 77 -11.22 -91.20 16.76
C SER A 77 -11.34 -91.42 15.25
N PRO A 78 -12.46 -91.98 14.76
CA PRO A 78 -12.70 -92.21 13.33
C PRO A 78 -12.66 -90.95 12.48
N ALA A 79 -12.92 -89.77 13.08
CA ALA A 79 -12.83 -88.47 12.44
C ALA A 79 -11.38 -88.04 12.15
N VAL A 80 -10.40 -88.58 12.87
CA VAL A 80 -8.96 -88.34 12.65
C VAL A 80 -8.38 -89.43 11.75
N ALA A 81 -8.60 -90.70 12.11
CA ALA A 81 -8.25 -91.83 11.25
C ALA A 81 -9.30 -92.93 11.41
N SER A 82 -9.93 -93.30 10.30
CA SER A 82 -10.89 -94.41 10.25
C SER A 82 -10.16 -95.73 10.00
N VAL A 83 -10.72 -96.86 10.43
CA VAL A 83 -10.17 -98.19 10.18
C VAL A 83 -11.26 -99.13 9.66
N SER A 84 -10.97 -99.88 8.60
CA SER A 84 -11.88 -100.87 8.03
C SER A 84 -11.89 -102.18 8.84
N SER A 85 -12.83 -103.08 8.53
CA SER A 85 -12.87 -104.43 9.10
C SER A 85 -11.65 -105.30 8.77
N SER A 86 -10.85 -104.92 7.76
CA SER A 86 -9.60 -105.59 7.39
C SER A 86 -8.35 -104.98 8.02
N GLY A 87 -8.48 -103.91 8.84
CA GLY A 87 -7.34 -103.20 9.43
C GLY A 87 -6.71 -102.13 8.53
N LEU A 88 -7.39 -101.73 7.44
CA LEU A 88 -6.95 -100.61 6.59
C LEU A 88 -7.32 -99.29 7.25
N VAL A 89 -6.33 -98.50 7.64
CA VAL A 89 -6.50 -97.19 8.26
C VAL A 89 -6.47 -96.10 7.19
N THR A 90 -7.39 -95.14 7.22
CA THR A 90 -7.44 -93.98 6.31
C THR A 90 -7.37 -92.70 7.12
N ALA A 91 -6.45 -91.79 6.77
CA ALA A 91 -6.37 -90.44 7.35
C ALA A 91 -7.60 -89.61 6.96
N VAL A 92 -8.27 -89.00 7.94
CA VAL A 92 -9.52 -88.23 7.73
C VAL A 92 -9.35 -86.77 8.14
N SER A 93 -8.67 -86.47 9.26
CA SER A 93 -8.32 -85.10 9.67
C SER A 93 -7.08 -85.10 10.57
N GLY A 94 -6.44 -83.94 10.72
CA GLY A 94 -5.23 -83.80 11.55
C GLY A 94 -5.46 -84.18 13.01
N GLY A 95 -4.52 -84.91 13.61
CA GLY A 95 -4.58 -85.35 15.01
C GLY A 95 -4.04 -86.76 15.21
N THR A 96 -4.18 -87.31 16.43
CA THR A 96 -3.75 -88.68 16.73
C THR A 96 -4.96 -89.58 17.06
N ALA A 97 -5.03 -90.75 16.43
CA ALA A 97 -6.01 -91.79 16.71
C ALA A 97 -5.31 -93.08 17.17
N GLN A 98 -5.93 -93.81 18.10
CA GLN A 98 -5.54 -95.14 18.52
C GLN A 98 -6.39 -96.17 17.78
N ILE A 99 -5.74 -97.04 17.02
CA ILE A 99 -6.36 -98.14 16.29
C ILE A 99 -6.21 -99.41 17.13
N ARG A 100 -7.33 -99.95 17.60
CA ARG A 100 -7.38 -101.10 18.49
C ARG A 100 -7.83 -102.35 17.74
N ALA A 101 -7.00 -103.40 17.83
CA ALA A 101 -7.35 -104.75 17.42
C ALA A 101 -7.76 -105.58 18.64
N THR A 102 -8.83 -106.36 18.52
CA THR A 102 -9.35 -107.26 19.57
C THR A 102 -9.69 -108.63 19.02
N SER A 103 -9.37 -109.68 19.78
CA SER A 103 -9.73 -111.07 19.47
C SER A 103 -9.91 -111.83 20.78
N GLY A 104 -11.14 -112.23 21.12
CA GLY A 104 -11.47 -112.75 22.45
C GLY A 104 -11.18 -111.74 23.56
N SER A 105 -10.39 -112.12 24.57
CA SER A 105 -9.95 -111.24 25.67
C SER A 105 -8.66 -110.45 25.35
N ALA A 106 -7.96 -110.80 24.27
CA ALA A 106 -6.70 -110.14 23.90
C ALA A 106 -6.94 -108.85 23.10
N SER A 107 -6.11 -107.83 23.35
CA SER A 107 -6.16 -106.57 22.59
C SER A 107 -4.80 -105.90 22.44
N ALA A 108 -4.58 -105.22 21.32
CA ALA A 108 -3.41 -104.39 21.06
C ALA A 108 -3.80 -103.07 20.38
N ASN A 109 -3.03 -102.01 20.63
CA ASN A 109 -3.27 -100.68 20.07
C ASN A 109 -2.09 -100.24 19.19
N ALA A 110 -2.39 -99.54 18.09
CA ALA A 110 -1.44 -98.79 17.29
C ALA A 110 -1.79 -97.30 17.30
N SER A 111 -0.80 -96.44 17.51
CA SER A 111 -0.98 -94.98 17.48
C SER A 111 -0.77 -94.44 16.07
N VAL A 112 -1.81 -93.90 15.44
CA VAL A 112 -1.74 -93.28 14.11
C VAL A 112 -1.84 -91.75 14.26
N ASN A 113 -0.78 -91.04 13.88
CA ASN A 113 -0.74 -89.59 13.86
C ASN A 113 -0.95 -89.06 12.44
N VAL A 114 -2.00 -88.28 12.21
CA VAL A 114 -2.25 -87.58 10.94
C VAL A 114 -1.72 -86.16 11.08
N MET A 115 -0.61 -85.86 10.40
CA MET A 115 -0.04 -84.52 10.34
C MET A 115 -0.58 -83.80 9.10
N GLN A 116 -1.22 -82.65 9.30
CA GLN A 116 -1.64 -81.78 8.19
C GLN A 116 -0.71 -80.57 8.15
N VAL A 117 0.21 -80.56 7.17
CA VAL A 117 1.19 -79.48 7.01
C VAL A 117 0.70 -78.52 5.93
N ALA A 118 0.58 -77.23 6.28
CA ALA A 118 0.25 -76.18 5.33
C ALA A 118 1.38 -76.00 4.30
N VAL A 119 1.03 -76.03 3.01
CA VAL A 119 1.97 -75.91 1.88
C VAL A 119 1.69 -74.65 1.05
N SER A 120 0.45 -74.16 1.00
CA SER A 120 0.13 -72.89 0.35
C SER A 120 -1.02 -72.18 1.04
N VAL A 121 -1.10 -70.87 0.80
CA VAL A 121 -2.22 -70.00 1.18
C VAL A 121 -2.71 -69.32 -0.09
N ALA A 122 -4.02 -69.16 -0.23
CA ALA A 122 -4.64 -68.32 -1.26
C ALA A 122 -5.47 -67.23 -0.59
N ILE A 123 -5.46 -66.01 -1.17
CA ILE A 123 -6.29 -64.89 -0.73
C ILE A 123 -7.25 -64.52 -1.86
N ALA A 124 -8.52 -64.26 -1.53
CA ALA A 124 -9.52 -63.70 -2.42
C ALA A 124 -10.16 -62.44 -1.80
N PRO A 125 -10.40 -61.37 -2.59
CA PRO A 125 -9.91 -61.14 -3.96
C PRO A 125 -8.37 -60.96 -4.03
N THR A 126 -7.79 -61.01 -5.23
CA THR A 126 -6.32 -60.86 -5.45
C THR A 126 -5.86 -59.40 -5.53
N SER A 127 -6.79 -58.46 -5.69
CA SER A 127 -6.59 -57.00 -5.58
C SER A 127 -7.93 -56.33 -5.28
N ALA A 128 -7.90 -55.17 -4.63
CA ALA A 128 -9.09 -54.33 -4.44
C ALA A 128 -8.71 -52.84 -4.41
N THR A 129 -9.62 -51.98 -4.88
CA THR A 129 -9.49 -50.52 -4.82
C THR A 129 -10.63 -49.96 -3.98
N LEU A 130 -10.29 -49.13 -2.99
CA LEU A 130 -11.23 -48.46 -2.09
C LEU A 130 -11.20 -46.96 -2.40
N ALA A 131 -12.37 -46.40 -2.70
CA ALA A 131 -12.53 -45.01 -3.14
C ALA A 131 -12.87 -44.05 -1.99
N LEU A 132 -13.24 -44.56 -0.82
CA LEU A 132 -13.57 -43.77 0.35
C LEU A 132 -12.72 -44.17 1.57
N LEU A 133 -12.42 -43.21 2.44
CA LEU A 133 -11.88 -43.53 3.75
C LEU A 133 -12.92 -44.27 4.58
N SER A 134 -12.46 -45.19 5.43
CA SER A 134 -13.32 -46.12 6.18
C SER A 134 -14.11 -47.12 5.34
N GLU A 135 -14.00 -47.09 4.00
CA GLU A 135 -14.47 -48.17 3.16
C GLU A 135 -13.70 -49.44 3.52
N SER A 136 -14.39 -50.58 3.47
CA SER A 136 -13.80 -51.84 3.87
C SER A 136 -14.09 -52.96 2.88
N VAL A 137 -13.12 -53.85 2.71
CA VAL A 137 -13.26 -55.09 1.94
C VAL A 137 -12.93 -56.27 2.83
N GLN A 138 -13.80 -57.28 2.81
CA GLN A 138 -13.56 -58.53 3.51
C GLN A 138 -12.68 -59.43 2.64
N LEU A 139 -11.55 -59.88 3.18
CA LEU A 139 -10.70 -60.87 2.54
C LEU A 139 -10.99 -62.26 3.09
N GLU A 140 -10.87 -63.27 2.23
CA GLU A 140 -10.92 -64.68 2.60
C GLU A 140 -9.57 -65.34 2.33
N ALA A 141 -9.10 -66.16 3.28
CA ALA A 141 -7.88 -66.95 3.13
C ALA A 141 -8.19 -68.44 3.21
N ALA A 142 -7.68 -69.21 2.25
CA ALA A 142 -7.75 -70.66 2.23
C ALA A 142 -6.35 -71.25 2.32
N VAL A 143 -6.14 -72.19 3.25
CA VAL A 143 -4.85 -72.87 3.46
C VAL A 143 -4.96 -74.28 2.90
N TYR A 144 -3.95 -74.72 2.17
CA TYR A 144 -3.94 -76.03 1.50
C TYR A 144 -2.74 -76.87 1.94
N ASP A 145 -2.94 -78.19 1.97
CA ASP A 145 -1.86 -79.16 2.16
C ASP A 145 -1.13 -79.50 0.85
N SER A 146 -0.15 -80.41 0.90
CA SER A 146 0.61 -80.86 -0.27
C SER A 146 -0.24 -81.54 -1.36
N GLY A 147 -1.46 -81.99 -1.02
CA GLY A 147 -2.43 -82.58 -1.93
C GLY A 147 -3.40 -81.57 -2.52
N ASN A 148 -3.19 -80.26 -2.30
CA ASN A 148 -4.09 -79.18 -2.69
C ASN A 148 -5.49 -79.29 -2.05
N THR A 149 -5.58 -79.96 -0.90
CA THR A 149 -6.84 -80.08 -0.13
C THR A 149 -6.90 -78.97 0.92
N PRO A 150 -8.05 -78.28 1.10
CA PRO A 150 -8.19 -77.28 2.14
C PRO A 150 -7.94 -77.85 3.53
N ILE A 151 -7.38 -77.03 4.42
CA ILE A 151 -7.17 -77.32 5.85
C ILE A 151 -8.22 -76.52 6.63
N PRO A 152 -9.42 -77.07 6.94
CA PRO A 152 -10.45 -76.35 7.67
C PRO A 152 -9.97 -75.99 9.08
N GLY A 153 -10.22 -74.75 9.50
CA GLY A 153 -9.80 -74.27 10.83
C GLY A 153 -8.31 -73.96 10.97
N ALA A 154 -7.55 -73.95 9.88
CA ALA A 154 -6.17 -73.47 9.89
C ALA A 154 -6.10 -72.04 10.45
N THR A 155 -5.17 -71.80 11.37
CA THR A 155 -4.93 -70.44 11.88
C THR A 155 -4.28 -69.60 10.79
N VAL A 156 -4.91 -68.46 10.48
CA VAL A 156 -4.40 -67.47 9.54
C VAL A 156 -4.11 -66.18 10.31
N VAL A 157 -2.89 -65.67 10.16
CA VAL A 157 -2.47 -64.38 10.70
C VAL A 157 -2.41 -63.37 9.56
N TRP A 158 -3.15 -62.27 9.72
CA TRP A 158 -3.19 -61.17 8.77
C TRP A 158 -2.22 -60.07 9.16
N SER A 159 -1.60 -59.44 8.17
CA SER A 159 -0.75 -58.27 8.36
C SER A 159 -0.88 -57.32 7.17
N SER A 160 -0.73 -56.02 7.44
CA SER A 160 -0.65 -54.98 6.42
C SER A 160 0.78 -54.47 6.35
N SER A 161 1.32 -54.32 5.14
CA SER A 161 2.65 -53.72 4.94
C SER A 161 2.70 -52.24 5.32
N ASN A 162 1.55 -51.55 5.30
CA ASN A 162 1.43 -50.16 5.73
C ASN A 162 0.04 -49.90 6.35
N PRO A 163 -0.10 -50.05 7.68
CA PRO A 163 -1.34 -49.78 8.39
C PRO A 163 -1.83 -48.33 8.33
N LEU A 164 -0.97 -47.36 7.94
CA LEU A 164 -1.39 -45.97 7.75
C LEU A 164 -2.23 -45.79 6.47
N ILE A 165 -2.08 -46.69 5.49
CA ILE A 165 -2.85 -46.68 4.23
C ILE A 165 -4.09 -47.57 4.38
N ALA A 166 -3.90 -48.80 4.83
CA ALA A 166 -4.99 -49.75 5.04
C ALA A 166 -4.69 -50.66 6.23
N THR A 167 -5.64 -50.75 7.17
CA THR A 167 -5.56 -51.67 8.30
C THR A 167 -6.21 -53.00 7.93
N VAL A 168 -5.81 -54.09 8.58
CA VAL A 168 -6.46 -55.40 8.47
C VAL A 168 -6.70 -55.97 9.85
N SER A 169 -7.91 -56.44 10.10
CA SER A 169 -8.29 -57.09 11.36
C SER A 169 -7.84 -58.56 11.41
N SER A 170 -8.01 -59.20 12.57
CA SER A 170 -7.72 -60.64 12.74
C SER A 170 -8.62 -61.56 11.91
N ASN A 171 -9.80 -61.09 11.48
CA ASN A 171 -10.71 -61.84 10.61
C ASN A 171 -10.58 -61.46 9.13
N GLY A 172 -9.56 -60.68 8.72
CA GLY A 172 -9.31 -60.34 7.32
C GLY A 172 -10.15 -59.19 6.77
N LEU A 173 -10.83 -58.42 7.62
CA LEU A 173 -11.50 -57.18 7.21
C LEU A 173 -10.45 -56.08 7.03
N VAL A 174 -10.31 -55.58 5.82
CA VAL A 174 -9.42 -54.47 5.50
C VAL A 174 -10.21 -53.17 5.50
N THR A 175 -9.69 -52.12 6.14
CA THR A 175 -10.31 -50.78 6.16
C THR A 175 -9.34 -49.73 5.64
N ALA A 176 -9.79 -48.90 4.71
CA ALA A 176 -9.04 -47.77 4.14
C ALA A 176 -8.81 -46.67 5.18
N VAL A 177 -7.58 -46.16 5.26
CA VAL A 177 -7.16 -45.12 6.22
C VAL A 177 -6.60 -43.89 5.52
N SER A 178 -5.73 -44.06 4.52
CA SER A 178 -5.18 -42.96 3.72
C SER A 178 -4.97 -43.39 2.28
N ASN A 179 -4.82 -42.44 1.36
CA ASN A 179 -4.50 -42.75 -0.03
C ASN A 179 -3.13 -43.46 -0.14
N GLY A 180 -3.01 -44.37 -1.10
CA GLY A 180 -1.79 -45.10 -1.39
C GLY A 180 -2.03 -46.59 -1.64
N THR A 181 -0.95 -47.37 -1.61
CA THR A 181 -1.02 -48.82 -1.79
C THR A 181 -0.45 -49.56 -0.59
N ALA A 182 -1.10 -50.63 -0.17
CA ALA A 182 -0.64 -51.51 0.90
C ALA A 182 -0.77 -52.99 0.46
N GLN A 183 0.19 -53.82 0.84
CA GLN A 183 0.12 -55.27 0.68
C GLN A 183 -0.51 -55.88 1.92
N ILE A 184 -1.57 -56.66 1.74
CA ILE A 184 -2.18 -57.46 2.81
C ILE A 184 -1.72 -58.90 2.67
N THR A 185 -1.11 -59.43 3.73
CA THR A 185 -0.50 -60.76 3.75
C THR A 185 -1.21 -61.67 4.74
N ALA A 186 -1.66 -62.83 4.26
CA ALA A 186 -2.20 -63.93 5.06
C ALA A 186 -1.11 -64.99 5.25
N THR A 187 -0.80 -65.34 6.49
CA THR A 187 0.24 -66.31 6.83
C THR A 187 -0.34 -67.46 7.65
N SER A 188 -0.02 -68.70 7.29
CA SER A 188 -0.33 -69.89 8.09
C SER A 188 0.93 -70.73 8.26
N GLY A 189 1.45 -70.80 9.48
CA GLY A 189 2.75 -71.44 9.74
C GLY A 189 3.88 -70.74 8.98
N SER A 190 4.54 -71.46 8.06
CA SER A 190 5.64 -70.95 7.24
C SER A 190 5.24 -70.54 5.82
N VAL A 191 3.95 -70.61 5.47
CA VAL A 191 3.44 -70.30 4.13
C VAL A 191 2.60 -69.04 4.16
N SER A 192 2.71 -68.22 3.11
CA SER A 192 2.02 -66.94 3.03
C SER A 192 1.59 -66.61 1.60
N ALA A 193 0.53 -65.81 1.48
CA ALA A 193 0.15 -65.14 0.24
C ALA A 193 -0.07 -63.65 0.53
N SER A 194 0.09 -62.81 -0.49
CA SER A 194 -0.10 -61.36 -0.39
C SER A 194 -0.97 -60.85 -1.54
N MET A 195 -1.72 -59.78 -1.29
CA MET A 195 -2.56 -59.09 -2.26
C MET A 195 -2.45 -57.57 -2.10
N THR A 196 -2.67 -56.82 -3.19
CA THR A 196 -2.51 -55.34 -3.18
C THR A 196 -3.84 -54.61 -2.96
N ILE A 197 -3.92 -53.81 -1.90
CA ILE A 197 -4.99 -52.84 -1.66
C ILE A 197 -4.55 -51.48 -2.16
N THR A 198 -5.38 -50.83 -2.98
CA THR A 198 -5.18 -49.44 -3.41
C THR A 198 -6.27 -48.58 -2.80
N VAL A 199 -5.92 -47.52 -2.08
CA VAL A 199 -6.85 -46.52 -1.58
C VAL A 199 -6.67 -45.26 -2.41
N MET A 200 -7.75 -44.80 -3.06
CA MET A 200 -7.70 -43.64 -3.95
C MET A 200 -9.00 -42.84 -3.84
N GLN A 201 -9.00 -41.83 -2.96
CA GLN A 201 -10.10 -40.87 -2.85
C GLN A 201 -10.34 -40.14 -4.17
N THR A 202 -11.62 -39.89 -4.47
CA THR A 202 -12.06 -39.05 -5.58
C THR A 202 -12.58 -37.72 -5.03
N VAL A 203 -12.24 -36.62 -5.71
CA VAL A 203 -12.69 -35.28 -5.31
C VAL A 203 -14.20 -35.16 -5.55
N GLY A 204 -14.95 -34.84 -4.48
CA GLY A 204 -16.39 -34.61 -4.52
C GLY A 204 -16.75 -33.13 -4.61
N SER A 205 -16.10 -32.27 -3.84
CA SER A 205 -16.31 -30.82 -3.91
C SER A 205 -15.06 -30.03 -3.50
N ILE A 206 -15.05 -28.74 -3.83
CA ILE A 206 -14.04 -27.78 -3.42
C ILE A 206 -14.74 -26.49 -3.00
N THR A 207 -14.23 -25.80 -1.99
CA THR A 207 -14.74 -24.50 -1.53
C THR A 207 -13.60 -23.49 -1.39
N LEU A 208 -13.93 -22.20 -1.51
CA LEU A 208 -12.98 -21.08 -1.36
C LEU A 208 -13.41 -20.13 -0.25
N VAL A 209 -12.46 -19.72 0.57
CA VAL A 209 -12.65 -18.71 1.62
C VAL A 209 -11.48 -17.71 1.60
N PRO A 210 -11.75 -16.39 1.60
CA PRO A 210 -13.05 -15.74 1.39
C PRO A 210 -13.61 -15.96 -0.04
N SER A 211 -14.94 -15.83 -0.21
CA SER A 211 -15.60 -15.93 -1.53
C SER A 211 -15.68 -14.59 -2.27
N VAL A 212 -15.45 -13.48 -1.57
CA VAL A 212 -15.35 -12.13 -2.11
C VAL A 212 -14.18 -11.40 -1.45
N VAL A 213 -13.33 -10.76 -2.25
CA VAL A 213 -12.18 -9.97 -1.80
C VAL A 213 -12.24 -8.58 -2.42
N THR A 214 -11.90 -7.55 -1.64
CA THR A 214 -11.69 -6.19 -2.15
C THR A 214 -10.30 -5.72 -1.74
N LEU A 215 -9.49 -5.31 -2.72
CA LEU A 215 -8.15 -4.76 -2.53
C LEU A 215 -8.18 -3.28 -2.90
N THR A 216 -7.53 -2.45 -2.08
CA THR A 216 -7.58 -0.99 -2.14
C THR A 216 -6.25 -0.35 -2.57
N ALA A 217 -5.21 -1.14 -2.79
CA ALA A 217 -3.93 -0.68 -3.34
C ALA A 217 -3.33 -1.67 -4.34
N ILE A 218 -2.61 -1.16 -5.34
CA ILE A 218 -1.80 -2.01 -6.23
C ILE A 218 -0.65 -2.62 -5.41
N GLY A 219 -0.39 -3.90 -5.63
CA GLY A 219 0.56 -4.70 -4.86
C GLY A 219 0.02 -5.22 -3.52
N GLU A 220 -1.22 -4.89 -3.14
CA GLU A 220 -1.87 -5.48 -1.98
C GLU A 220 -2.14 -6.97 -2.22
N THR A 221 -1.98 -7.77 -1.17
CA THR A 221 -2.07 -9.23 -1.23
C THR A 221 -3.13 -9.74 -0.27
N GLU A 222 -3.84 -10.79 -0.68
CA GLU A 222 -4.81 -11.49 0.17
C GLU A 222 -4.70 -12.99 -0.06
N GLN A 223 -4.84 -13.80 1.00
CA GLN A 223 -4.73 -15.25 0.91
C GLN A 223 -6.11 -15.88 0.72
N LEU A 224 -6.32 -16.60 -0.38
CA LEU A 224 -7.45 -17.51 -0.50
C LEU A 224 -7.07 -18.89 0.04
N THR A 225 -8.01 -19.52 0.75
CA THR A 225 -7.88 -20.90 1.21
C THR A 225 -8.85 -21.79 0.44
N ALA A 226 -8.33 -22.84 -0.19
CA ALA A 226 -9.13 -23.89 -0.83
C ALA A 226 -9.25 -25.10 0.10
N SER A 227 -10.48 -25.53 0.35
CA SER A 227 -10.77 -26.76 1.09
C SER A 227 -11.40 -27.78 0.14
N VAL A 228 -10.75 -28.94 -0.02
CA VAL A 228 -11.20 -30.02 -0.91
C VAL A 228 -11.83 -31.14 -0.08
N TYR A 229 -12.94 -31.67 -0.55
CA TYR A 229 -13.66 -32.78 0.08
C TYR A 229 -13.81 -33.93 -0.90
N ASP A 230 -13.74 -35.17 -0.41
CA ASP A 230 -14.01 -36.36 -1.21
C ASP A 230 -15.51 -36.50 -1.53
N VAL A 231 -15.89 -37.50 -2.33
CA VAL A 231 -17.31 -37.77 -2.66
C VAL A 231 -18.16 -38.19 -1.45
N GLY A 232 -17.53 -38.56 -0.33
CA GLY A 232 -18.18 -38.83 0.95
C GLY A 232 -18.31 -37.59 1.85
N GLY A 233 -17.80 -36.43 1.43
CA GLY A 233 -17.83 -35.18 2.18
C GLY A 233 -16.75 -35.06 3.27
N GLN A 234 -15.75 -35.95 3.30
CA GLN A 234 -14.62 -35.86 4.22
C GLN A 234 -13.49 -34.99 3.63
N PRO A 235 -12.66 -34.33 4.47
CA PRO A 235 -11.53 -33.53 3.98
C PRO A 235 -10.52 -34.37 3.18
N PHE A 236 -10.19 -33.92 1.97
CA PHE A 236 -9.19 -34.54 1.10
C PHE A 236 -7.95 -33.63 1.01
N ASN A 237 -7.10 -33.70 2.04
CA ASN A 237 -5.97 -32.79 2.22
C ASN A 237 -4.82 -32.97 1.20
N ASP A 238 -4.67 -34.16 0.62
CA ASP A 238 -3.64 -34.45 -0.37
C ASP A 238 -4.08 -34.12 -1.81
N ALA A 239 -5.28 -33.54 -1.99
CA ALA A 239 -5.76 -33.16 -3.31
C ALA A 239 -4.95 -31.97 -3.85
N GLU A 240 -4.40 -32.14 -5.05
CA GLU A 240 -3.72 -31.06 -5.76
C GLU A 240 -4.74 -30.00 -6.23
N VAL A 241 -4.50 -28.74 -5.85
CA VAL A 241 -5.35 -27.60 -6.22
C VAL A 241 -4.61 -26.72 -7.21
N ASN A 242 -5.20 -26.53 -8.38
CA ASN A 242 -4.68 -25.63 -9.40
C ASN A 242 -5.45 -24.30 -9.37
N TRP A 243 -4.72 -23.19 -9.32
CA TRP A 243 -5.26 -21.83 -9.20
C TRP A 243 -5.21 -21.09 -10.54
N PHE A 244 -6.28 -20.38 -10.86
CA PHE A 244 -6.42 -19.62 -12.09
C PHE A 244 -7.03 -18.24 -11.80
N SER A 245 -6.48 -17.20 -12.42
CA SER A 245 -7.12 -15.89 -12.48
C SER A 245 -7.75 -15.71 -13.85
N SER A 246 -8.99 -15.22 -13.89
CA SER A 246 -9.66 -14.89 -15.16
C SER A 246 -8.95 -13.77 -15.92
N ASN A 247 -8.17 -12.93 -15.23
CA ASN A 247 -7.29 -11.94 -15.84
C ASN A 247 -6.08 -11.62 -14.93
N PRO A 248 -4.93 -12.27 -15.15
CA PRO A 248 -3.71 -12.04 -14.37
C PRO A 248 -3.16 -10.62 -14.44
N ALA A 249 -3.57 -9.80 -15.42
CA ALA A 249 -3.15 -8.40 -15.51
C ALA A 249 -3.88 -7.49 -14.48
N ILE A 250 -4.98 -7.96 -13.89
CA ILE A 250 -5.72 -7.25 -12.83
C ILE A 250 -5.34 -7.81 -11.45
N VAL A 251 -5.40 -9.14 -11.28
CA VAL A 251 -4.95 -9.85 -10.07
C VAL A 251 -4.23 -11.11 -10.49
N SER A 252 -2.99 -11.28 -10.05
CA SER A 252 -2.27 -12.54 -10.14
C SER A 252 -2.56 -13.42 -8.94
N VAL A 253 -2.54 -14.74 -9.12
CA VAL A 253 -2.64 -15.74 -8.05
C VAL A 253 -1.48 -16.72 -8.19
N ASP A 254 -0.82 -17.06 -7.08
CA ASP A 254 0.26 -18.04 -7.08
C ASP A 254 -0.25 -19.49 -6.92
N SER A 255 0.67 -20.46 -6.85
CA SER A 255 0.32 -21.88 -6.68
C SER A 255 -0.29 -22.21 -5.31
N HIS A 256 -0.27 -21.28 -4.35
CA HIS A 256 -0.78 -21.46 -3.00
C HIS A 256 -2.04 -20.63 -2.72
N GLY A 257 -2.58 -19.92 -3.73
CA GLY A 257 -3.78 -19.09 -3.58
C GLY A 257 -3.52 -17.68 -3.04
N LEU A 258 -2.26 -17.23 -3.00
CA LEU A 258 -1.93 -15.85 -2.64
C LEU A 258 -2.23 -14.92 -3.82
N LEU A 259 -3.13 -13.98 -3.60
CA LEU A 259 -3.51 -12.96 -4.57
C LEU A 259 -2.53 -11.78 -4.51
N THR A 260 -2.30 -11.13 -5.64
CA THR A 260 -1.59 -9.84 -5.70
C THR A 260 -2.31 -8.92 -6.67
N ALA A 261 -2.73 -7.74 -6.21
CA ALA A 261 -3.33 -6.71 -7.05
C ALA A 261 -2.30 -6.15 -8.04
N VAL A 262 -2.65 -6.06 -9.31
CA VAL A 262 -1.80 -5.56 -10.39
C VAL A 262 -2.38 -4.29 -11.01
N SER A 263 -3.69 -4.25 -11.26
CA SER A 263 -4.40 -3.07 -11.76
C SER A 263 -5.84 -3.02 -11.25
N ASN A 264 -6.52 -1.88 -11.38
CA ASN A 264 -7.94 -1.77 -11.06
C ASN A 264 -8.80 -2.68 -11.95
N GLY A 265 -9.88 -3.23 -11.38
CA GLY A 265 -10.84 -4.07 -12.09
C GLY A 265 -11.40 -5.19 -11.23
N THR A 266 -12.26 -6.01 -11.82
CA THR A 266 -12.86 -7.17 -11.15
C THR A 266 -12.49 -8.44 -11.91
N VAL A 267 -12.09 -9.47 -11.19
CA VAL A 267 -11.78 -10.79 -11.72
C VAL A 267 -12.45 -11.89 -10.92
N LEU A 268 -12.49 -13.08 -11.51
CA LEU A 268 -12.83 -14.31 -10.82
C LEU A 268 -11.55 -15.13 -10.63
N ILE A 269 -11.26 -15.51 -9.39
CA ILE A 269 -10.22 -16.49 -9.08
C ILE A 269 -10.87 -17.85 -8.96
N GLU A 270 -10.35 -18.84 -9.67
CA GLU A 270 -10.88 -20.19 -9.73
C GLU A 270 -9.85 -21.18 -9.18
N ALA A 271 -10.27 -22.04 -8.25
CA ALA A 271 -9.48 -23.17 -7.77
C ALA A 271 -10.09 -24.47 -8.30
N LYS A 272 -9.26 -25.35 -8.87
CA LYS A 272 -9.69 -26.62 -9.47
C LYS A 272 -8.97 -27.81 -8.83
N ALA A 273 -9.74 -28.85 -8.49
CA ALA A 273 -9.24 -30.14 -8.03
C ALA A 273 -10.01 -31.27 -8.72
N ASN A 274 -9.31 -32.07 -9.54
CA ASN A 274 -9.83 -33.26 -10.27
C ASN A 274 -11.25 -33.10 -10.85
N GLY A 275 -11.49 -32.00 -11.58
CA GLY A 275 -12.74 -31.74 -12.30
C GLY A 275 -13.80 -30.97 -11.52
N GLN A 276 -13.59 -30.71 -10.23
CA GLN A 276 -14.40 -29.77 -9.44
C GLN A 276 -13.76 -28.39 -9.42
N SER A 277 -14.57 -27.34 -9.32
CA SER A 277 -14.14 -25.94 -9.30
C SER A 277 -14.89 -25.12 -8.27
N ALA A 278 -14.18 -24.22 -7.60
CA ALA A 278 -14.76 -23.16 -6.79
C ALA A 278 -14.21 -21.81 -7.26
N SER A 279 -14.98 -20.75 -7.04
CA SER A 279 -14.59 -19.41 -7.48
C SER A 279 -14.81 -18.34 -6.42
N ALA A 280 -13.90 -17.37 -6.38
CA ALA A 280 -13.99 -16.17 -5.54
C ALA A 280 -13.96 -14.92 -6.41
N ALA A 281 -14.83 -13.96 -6.14
CA ALA A 281 -14.83 -12.66 -6.84
C ALA A 281 -13.84 -11.71 -6.17
N VAL A 282 -12.95 -11.11 -6.96
CA VAL A 282 -11.92 -10.19 -6.44
C VAL A 282 -12.04 -8.87 -7.18
N THR A 283 -12.19 -7.78 -6.44
CA THR A 283 -12.23 -6.42 -6.99
C THR A 283 -11.05 -5.61 -6.46
N VAL A 284 -10.29 -5.01 -7.37
CA VAL A 284 -9.23 -4.04 -7.07
C VAL A 284 -9.77 -2.65 -7.40
N LEU A 285 -9.86 -1.81 -6.38
CA LEU A 285 -10.26 -0.40 -6.51
C LEU A 285 -9.35 0.46 -5.64
N GLN A 286 -8.34 1.06 -6.26
CA GLN A 286 -7.40 1.93 -5.57
C GLN A 286 -8.13 3.03 -4.77
N SER A 287 -7.76 3.17 -3.50
CA SER A 287 -8.24 4.23 -2.62
C SER A 287 -7.12 5.23 -2.35
N ALA A 288 -7.42 6.53 -2.44
CA ALA A 288 -6.43 7.58 -2.16
C ALA A 288 -5.95 7.49 -0.71
N SER A 289 -4.63 7.50 -0.52
CA SER A 289 -3.97 7.49 0.80
C SER A 289 -3.09 8.72 1.02
N ARG A 290 -2.44 9.25 -0.03
CA ARG A 290 -1.71 10.53 0.03
C ARG A 290 -1.80 11.30 -1.28
N ILE A 291 -1.54 12.61 -1.20
CA ILE A 291 -1.38 13.51 -2.35
C ILE A 291 0.01 14.14 -2.28
N GLU A 292 0.74 14.12 -3.38
CA GLU A 292 2.02 14.82 -3.53
C GLU A 292 1.83 16.02 -4.44
N ILE A 293 2.05 17.24 -3.91
CA ILE A 293 1.98 18.49 -4.68
C ILE A 293 3.39 18.85 -5.18
N ALA A 294 3.48 19.29 -6.44
CA ALA A 294 4.71 19.82 -7.03
C ALA A 294 4.44 21.12 -7.82
N PRO A 295 5.34 22.12 -7.80
CA PRO A 295 6.61 22.18 -7.03
C PRO A 295 6.37 22.22 -5.50
N MET A 296 7.43 22.00 -4.70
CA MET A 296 7.33 21.96 -3.22
C MET A 296 7.28 23.34 -2.56
N THR A 297 7.73 24.37 -3.28
CA THR A 297 7.77 25.77 -2.83
C THR A 297 7.32 26.66 -3.97
N VAL A 298 6.57 27.72 -3.66
CA VAL A 298 6.13 28.71 -4.64
C VAL A 298 6.39 30.11 -4.09
N MET A 299 7.07 30.92 -4.91
CA MET A 299 7.19 32.36 -4.74
C MET A 299 6.79 33.04 -6.05
N LEU A 300 5.91 34.03 -5.98
CA LEU A 300 5.46 34.85 -7.10
C LEU A 300 5.78 36.32 -6.78
N SER A 301 6.25 37.08 -7.76
CA SER A 301 6.80 38.42 -7.56
C SER A 301 6.09 39.52 -8.37
N SER A 302 5.00 39.19 -9.06
CA SER A 302 4.20 40.17 -9.79
C SER A 302 2.71 39.84 -9.79
N VAL A 303 1.85 40.86 -9.84
CA VAL A 303 0.39 40.68 -9.96
C VAL A 303 0.10 39.98 -11.29
N GLY A 304 -0.70 38.92 -11.25
CA GLY A 304 -1.04 38.11 -12.42
C GLY A 304 0.02 37.08 -12.81
N GLU A 305 1.15 36.99 -12.10
CA GLU A 305 2.10 35.90 -12.28
C GLU A 305 1.43 34.57 -11.96
N THR A 306 1.80 33.52 -12.71
CA THR A 306 1.16 32.21 -12.57
C THR A 306 2.16 31.09 -12.36
N VAL A 307 1.75 30.08 -11.61
CA VAL A 307 2.48 28.82 -11.46
C VAL A 307 1.51 27.65 -11.55
N GLN A 308 1.90 26.61 -12.28
CA GLN A 308 1.11 25.40 -12.39
C GLN A 308 1.50 24.43 -11.27
N LEU A 309 0.57 24.20 -10.33
CA LEU A 309 0.68 23.10 -9.39
C LEU A 309 0.22 21.80 -10.05
N THR A 310 0.89 20.71 -9.71
CA THR A 310 0.48 19.36 -10.08
C THR A 310 0.29 18.54 -8.81
N ALA A 311 -0.75 17.70 -8.79
CA ALA A 311 -1.02 16.78 -7.69
C ALA A 311 -0.94 15.34 -8.18
N ARG A 312 -0.15 14.51 -7.51
CA ARG A 312 -0.10 13.06 -7.73
C ARG A 312 -0.76 12.34 -6.56
N VAL A 313 -1.93 11.77 -6.81
CA VAL A 313 -2.66 10.96 -5.81
C VAL A 313 -2.11 9.54 -5.82
N ARG A 314 -1.88 8.98 -4.64
CA ARG A 314 -1.30 7.65 -4.47
C ARG A 314 -2.09 6.80 -3.49
N ASP A 315 -2.11 5.50 -3.76
CA ASP A 315 -2.72 4.50 -2.88
C ASP A 315 -1.85 4.19 -1.65
N GLY A 316 -2.33 3.27 -0.79
CA GLY A 316 -1.65 2.87 0.46
C GLY A 316 -0.25 2.27 0.27
N ASN A 317 0.05 1.74 -0.93
CA ASN A 317 1.37 1.22 -1.28
C ASN A 317 2.22 2.22 -2.07
N GLY A 318 1.69 3.43 -2.32
CA GLY A 318 2.38 4.51 -3.02
C GLY A 318 2.32 4.44 -4.54
N HIS A 319 1.52 3.55 -5.13
CA HIS A 319 1.29 3.55 -6.58
C HIS A 319 0.39 4.72 -6.98
N PRO A 320 0.62 5.35 -8.15
CA PRO A 320 -0.22 6.44 -8.63
C PRO A 320 -1.63 5.95 -8.97
N ILE A 321 -2.62 6.82 -8.77
CA ILE A 321 -4.01 6.62 -9.20
C ILE A 321 -4.25 7.56 -10.40
N ALA A 322 -4.24 7.01 -11.62
CA ALA A 322 -4.17 7.79 -12.86
C ALA A 322 -5.35 8.76 -13.07
N ASP A 323 -6.55 8.34 -12.67
CA ASP A 323 -7.79 9.09 -12.90
C ASP A 323 -8.37 9.70 -11.61
N ALA A 324 -7.52 9.93 -10.61
CA ALA A 324 -7.96 10.55 -9.36
C ALA A 324 -8.37 12.01 -9.60
N THR A 325 -9.62 12.32 -9.28
CA THR A 325 -10.09 13.72 -9.25
C THR A 325 -9.40 14.46 -8.12
N VAL A 326 -8.83 15.63 -8.43
CA VAL A 326 -8.24 16.54 -7.46
C VAL A 326 -9.01 17.85 -7.48
N ASN A 327 -9.54 18.25 -6.33
CA ASN A 327 -10.18 19.54 -6.14
C ASN A 327 -9.17 20.50 -5.51
N TRP A 328 -9.02 21.67 -6.12
CA TRP A 328 -8.11 22.72 -5.65
C TRP A 328 -8.88 23.85 -5.00
N SER A 329 -8.36 24.39 -3.91
CA SER A 329 -8.90 25.57 -3.24
C SER A 329 -7.78 26.47 -2.71
N SER A 330 -8.05 27.77 -2.68
CA SER A 330 -7.17 28.77 -2.06
C SER A 330 -7.72 29.17 -0.70
N GLY A 331 -6.86 29.27 0.32
CA GLY A 331 -7.22 29.76 1.64
C GLY A 331 -7.55 31.26 1.67
N ASP A 332 -7.03 32.03 0.71
CA ASP A 332 -7.28 33.47 0.54
C ASP A 332 -7.14 33.87 -0.93
N THR A 333 -8.27 34.05 -1.60
CA THR A 333 -8.31 34.47 -3.01
C THR A 333 -7.89 35.92 -3.23
N GLY A 334 -7.79 36.72 -2.16
CA GLY A 334 -7.22 38.06 -2.23
C GLY A 334 -5.71 38.04 -2.47
N VAL A 335 -5.00 37.03 -1.95
CA VAL A 335 -3.54 36.85 -2.12
C VAL A 335 -3.23 36.10 -3.41
N ALA A 336 -3.81 34.92 -3.59
CA ALA A 336 -3.67 34.17 -4.84
C ALA A 336 -4.92 33.31 -5.12
N THR A 337 -5.29 33.21 -6.39
CA THR A 337 -6.37 32.33 -6.85
C THR A 337 -5.81 31.01 -7.35
N VAL A 338 -6.62 29.95 -7.37
CA VAL A 338 -6.25 28.66 -7.99
C VAL A 338 -7.40 28.13 -8.85
N SER A 339 -7.08 27.66 -10.05
CA SER A 339 -8.06 27.05 -10.96
C SER A 339 -8.36 25.59 -10.59
N GLY A 340 -9.42 25.02 -11.14
CA GLY A 340 -9.71 23.57 -10.99
C GLY A 340 -8.64 22.64 -11.57
N GLN A 341 -7.69 23.17 -12.34
CA GLN A 341 -6.53 22.42 -12.85
C GLN A 341 -5.25 22.68 -12.05
N GLY A 342 -5.30 23.43 -10.95
CA GLY A 342 -4.13 23.75 -10.12
C GLY A 342 -3.28 24.91 -10.63
N LEU A 343 -3.78 25.72 -11.57
CA LEU A 343 -3.08 26.94 -12.00
C LEU A 343 -3.29 28.03 -10.93
N VAL A 344 -2.22 28.42 -10.24
CA VAL A 344 -2.23 29.47 -9.24
C VAL A 344 -1.88 30.81 -9.89
N THR A 345 -2.61 31.88 -9.55
CA THR A 345 -2.37 33.24 -10.05
C THR A 345 -2.24 34.21 -8.88
N ALA A 346 -1.13 34.95 -8.81
CA ALA A 346 -0.90 35.99 -7.83
C ALA A 346 -1.87 37.16 -8.00
N VAL A 347 -2.37 37.68 -6.88
CA VAL A 347 -3.30 38.82 -6.83
C VAL A 347 -2.70 39.98 -6.04
N MET A 348 -2.24 39.74 -4.81
CA MET A 348 -1.61 40.77 -3.97
C MET A 348 -0.58 40.17 -3.02
N ASN A 349 0.22 41.04 -2.37
CA ASN A 349 1.20 40.62 -1.38
C ASN A 349 0.58 39.84 -0.23
N GLY A 350 1.22 38.73 0.13
CA GLY A 350 0.79 37.90 1.23
C GLY A 350 1.30 36.47 1.12
N THR A 351 0.85 35.64 2.05
CA THR A 351 1.13 34.21 2.06
C THR A 351 -0.19 33.48 2.17
N VAL A 352 -0.42 32.50 1.30
CA VAL A 352 -1.67 31.75 1.23
C VAL A 352 -1.42 30.27 1.08
N GLU A 353 -2.26 29.48 1.74
CA GLU A 353 -2.25 28.03 1.61
C GLU A 353 -3.17 27.58 0.48
N ILE A 354 -2.62 26.83 -0.49
CA ILE A 354 -3.39 26.16 -1.53
C ILE A 354 -3.57 24.69 -1.12
N THR A 355 -4.81 24.22 -1.14
CA THR A 355 -5.18 22.84 -0.75
C THR A 355 -5.58 22.03 -1.97
N ALA A 356 -5.07 20.81 -2.07
CA ALA A 356 -5.48 19.79 -3.01
C ALA A 356 -6.20 18.66 -2.25
N GLU A 357 -7.42 18.31 -2.67
CA GLU A 357 -8.23 17.25 -2.05
C GLU A 357 -8.59 16.16 -3.06
N SER A 358 -8.50 14.89 -2.65
CA SER A 358 -8.93 13.74 -3.44
C SER A 358 -9.53 12.68 -2.52
N GLY A 359 -10.85 12.48 -2.61
CA GLY A 359 -11.59 11.63 -1.69
C GLY A 359 -11.56 12.19 -0.25
N THR A 360 -11.00 11.43 0.68
CA THR A 360 -10.85 11.81 2.09
C THR A 360 -9.47 12.38 2.44
N VAL A 361 -8.57 12.46 1.46
CA VAL A 361 -7.18 12.88 1.65
C VAL A 361 -7.01 14.30 1.14
N SER A 362 -6.23 15.10 1.88
CA SER A 362 -5.82 16.43 1.46
C SER A 362 -4.30 16.60 1.58
N ALA A 363 -3.73 17.44 0.75
CA ALA A 363 -2.38 17.98 0.87
C ALA A 363 -2.42 19.49 0.69
N ARG A 364 -1.45 20.18 1.29
CA ARG A 364 -1.40 21.64 1.31
C ARG A 364 -0.03 22.12 0.90
N ILE A 365 0.01 23.28 0.25
CA ILE A 365 1.24 23.98 -0.10
C ILE A 365 1.10 25.46 0.21
N GLU A 366 2.16 26.04 0.74
CA GLU A 366 2.26 27.49 0.96
C GLU A 366 2.73 28.17 -0.33
N VAL A 367 2.00 29.22 -0.72
CA VAL A 367 2.30 30.11 -1.83
C VAL A 367 2.58 31.48 -1.25
N VAL A 368 3.78 32.00 -1.48
CA VAL A 368 4.17 33.35 -1.08
C VAL A 368 4.10 34.26 -2.30
N VAL A 369 3.40 35.39 -2.15
CA VAL A 369 3.34 36.46 -3.15
C VAL A 369 4.06 37.66 -2.57
N GLU A 370 5.19 38.02 -3.16
CA GLU A 370 6.05 39.13 -2.75
C GLU A 370 6.37 40.01 -3.97
N ILE A 371 5.44 40.91 -4.24
CA ILE A 371 5.45 41.94 -5.27
C ILE A 371 6.19 43.16 -4.70
N PRO A 372 7.33 43.55 -5.29
CA PRO A 372 8.03 44.77 -4.93
C PRO A 372 7.15 46.00 -5.12
N ASP A 373 7.16 46.91 -4.14
CA ASP A 373 6.49 48.21 -4.22
C ASP A 373 7.55 49.26 -4.61
N PRO A 374 7.58 49.71 -5.89
CA PRO A 374 8.61 50.62 -6.38
C PRO A 374 8.57 51.98 -5.68
N ASP A 375 7.39 52.43 -5.22
CA ASP A 375 7.26 53.69 -4.50
C ASP A 375 7.92 53.56 -3.12
N ARG A 376 7.66 52.45 -2.41
CA ARG A 376 8.31 52.15 -1.13
C ARG A 376 9.82 52.09 -1.27
N GLU A 377 10.35 51.43 -2.31
CA GLU A 377 11.79 51.36 -2.56
C GLU A 377 12.40 52.76 -2.76
N ALA A 378 11.76 53.60 -3.57
CA ALA A 378 12.18 54.99 -3.79
C ALA A 378 12.18 55.81 -2.48
N LEU A 379 11.17 55.62 -1.62
CA LEU A 379 11.10 56.28 -0.32
C LEU A 379 12.19 55.78 0.63
N VAL A 380 12.43 54.47 0.70
CA VAL A 380 13.53 53.92 1.52
C VAL A 380 14.88 54.51 1.08
N MET A 381 15.11 54.68 -0.23
CA MET A 381 16.30 55.35 -0.74
C MET A 381 16.36 56.82 -0.35
N LEU A 382 15.25 57.56 -0.44
CA LEU A 382 15.14 58.94 0.04
C LEU A 382 15.51 59.05 1.53
N TYR A 383 14.94 58.19 2.37
CA TYR A 383 15.23 58.13 3.80
C TYR A 383 16.72 57.92 4.06
N ASN A 384 17.31 56.91 3.42
CA ASN A 384 18.71 56.57 3.63
C ASN A 384 19.67 57.64 3.08
N ALA A 385 19.37 58.22 1.92
CA ALA A 385 20.23 59.19 1.26
C ALA A 385 20.24 60.57 1.94
N THR A 386 19.19 60.90 2.68
CA THR A 386 19.01 62.25 3.25
C THR A 386 19.01 62.28 4.78
N GLY A 387 19.67 61.31 5.42
CA GLY A 387 19.86 61.32 6.87
C GLY A 387 18.60 61.03 7.68
N GLY A 388 17.75 60.11 7.19
CA GLY A 388 16.46 59.72 7.76
C GLY A 388 16.36 59.67 9.29
N PRO A 389 17.30 59.02 10.00
CA PRO A 389 17.28 58.96 11.47
C PRO A 389 17.36 60.33 12.18
N ASP A 390 17.90 61.35 11.50
CA ASP A 390 18.09 62.71 12.01
C ASP A 390 17.03 63.71 11.50
N TRP A 391 16.01 63.23 10.78
CA TRP A 391 14.87 64.06 10.38
C TRP A 391 14.09 64.54 11.61
N ARG A 392 13.45 65.70 11.50
CA ARG A 392 12.60 66.21 12.60
C ARG A 392 11.38 65.32 12.84
N ASN A 393 10.85 64.73 11.78
CA ASN A 393 9.75 63.80 11.82
C ASN A 393 9.93 62.72 10.74
N SER A 394 10.09 61.49 11.21
CA SER A 394 10.17 60.28 10.39
C SER A 394 9.09 59.27 10.79
N TYR A 395 7.93 59.74 11.27
CA TYR A 395 6.86 58.86 11.72
C TYR A 395 6.44 57.87 10.61
N ASN A 396 6.34 56.59 10.97
CA ASN A 396 6.07 55.44 10.11
C ASN A 396 7.09 55.12 9.00
N TRP A 397 8.14 55.93 8.80
CA TRP A 397 9.19 55.60 7.82
C TRP A 397 9.90 54.30 8.20
N LEU A 398 10.14 53.44 7.19
CA LEU A 398 10.69 52.08 7.32
C LEU A 398 9.81 51.09 8.11
N THR A 399 8.52 51.35 8.26
CA THR A 399 7.56 50.42 8.86
C THR A 399 6.68 49.74 7.81
N GLU A 400 5.97 48.68 8.21
CA GLU A 400 4.97 48.01 7.36
C GLU A 400 3.63 48.76 7.25
N ALA A 401 3.52 49.97 7.81
CA ALA A 401 2.33 50.80 7.63
C ALA A 401 2.12 51.15 6.15
N PRO A 402 0.85 51.37 5.71
CA PRO A 402 0.55 51.90 4.39
C PRO A 402 1.33 53.18 4.10
N LEU A 403 1.80 53.38 2.85
CA LEU A 403 2.66 54.51 2.51
C LEU A 403 2.00 55.87 2.79
N GLY A 404 0.69 55.99 2.59
CA GLY A 404 -0.07 57.21 2.92
C GLY A 404 -0.15 57.54 4.42
N GLU A 405 0.29 56.62 5.30
CA GLU A 405 0.45 56.88 6.74
C GLU A 405 1.87 57.33 7.11
N TRP A 406 2.81 57.35 6.16
CA TRP A 406 4.18 57.83 6.40
C TRP A 406 4.15 59.35 6.46
N TYR A 407 4.90 59.93 7.40
CA TYR A 407 4.93 61.37 7.55
C TYR A 407 5.39 62.05 6.25
N GLY A 408 4.57 62.99 5.75
CA GLY A 408 4.87 63.73 4.54
C GLY A 408 4.62 62.96 3.24
N VAL A 409 4.00 61.78 3.28
CA VAL A 409 3.64 61.02 2.07
C VAL A 409 2.12 61.02 1.91
N THR A 410 1.64 61.32 0.71
CA THR A 410 0.24 61.11 0.31
C THR A 410 0.17 60.06 -0.79
N THR A 411 -0.98 59.38 -0.88
CA THR A 411 -1.24 58.36 -1.88
C THR A 411 -2.59 58.57 -2.55
N ASP A 412 -2.73 58.10 -3.77
CA ASP A 412 -4.00 58.02 -4.49
C ASP A 412 -4.93 56.92 -3.92
N GLU A 413 -6.07 56.68 -4.58
CA GLU A 413 -7.07 55.68 -4.18
C GLU A 413 -6.52 54.23 -4.23
N ASP A 414 -5.48 53.98 -5.03
CA ASP A 414 -4.83 52.68 -5.19
C ASP A 414 -3.62 52.52 -4.25
N GLY A 415 -3.32 53.52 -3.42
CA GLY A 415 -2.20 53.51 -2.49
C GLY A 415 -0.84 53.83 -3.13
N ARG A 416 -0.81 54.31 -4.38
CA ARG A 416 0.42 54.77 -5.05
C ARG A 416 0.77 56.18 -4.60
N VAL A 417 2.05 56.47 -4.43
CA VAL A 417 2.51 57.76 -3.90
C VAL A 417 2.25 58.87 -4.91
N ASP A 418 1.44 59.85 -4.50
CA ASP A 418 1.07 60.99 -5.32
C ASP A 418 1.56 62.34 -4.76
N GLY A 419 2.10 62.35 -3.54
CA GLY A 419 2.64 63.57 -2.95
C GLY A 419 3.71 63.32 -1.91
N LEU A 420 4.74 64.17 -1.95
CA LEU A 420 5.84 64.22 -0.99
C LEU A 420 5.93 65.64 -0.43
N VAL A 421 5.59 65.80 0.84
CA VAL A 421 5.59 67.07 1.58
C VAL A 421 6.46 66.90 2.83
N LEU A 422 7.76 67.09 2.65
CA LEU A 422 8.80 66.93 3.67
C LEU A 422 9.49 68.26 3.98
N THR A 423 8.71 69.34 3.91
CA THR A 423 9.14 70.71 4.19
C THR A 423 9.62 70.88 5.63
N GLU A 424 10.69 71.64 5.85
CA GLU A 424 11.23 71.96 7.19
C GLU A 424 11.55 70.72 8.05
N ASN A 425 12.04 69.63 7.45
CA ASN A 425 12.18 68.34 8.11
C ASN A 425 13.63 67.88 8.38
N ASN A 426 14.62 68.76 8.16
CA ASN A 426 16.05 68.48 8.37
C ASN A 426 16.61 67.37 7.47
N LEU A 427 16.08 67.21 6.25
CA LEU A 427 16.67 66.31 5.26
C LEU A 427 18.07 66.82 4.88
N ASP A 428 19.09 65.98 5.00
CA ASP A 428 20.50 66.33 4.77
C ASP A 428 21.20 65.30 3.88
N GLY A 429 21.69 65.74 2.72
CA GLY A 429 22.26 64.86 1.68
C GLY A 429 21.65 65.10 0.30
N PRO A 430 22.03 64.32 -0.72
CA PRO A 430 21.48 64.46 -2.07
C PRO A 430 20.05 63.92 -2.18
N LEU A 431 19.22 64.53 -3.02
CA LEU A 431 17.92 63.97 -3.41
C LEU A 431 18.15 62.79 -4.39
N PRO A 432 17.79 61.54 -4.07
CA PRO A 432 18.00 60.41 -4.97
C PRO A 432 17.15 60.51 -6.24
N ALA A 433 17.67 59.99 -7.35
CA ALA A 433 17.00 60.05 -8.66
C ALA A 433 15.75 59.17 -8.72
N GLU A 434 15.69 58.14 -7.87
CA GLU A 434 14.59 57.20 -7.78
C GLU A 434 13.30 57.87 -7.29
N VAL A 435 13.39 58.99 -6.58
CA VAL A 435 12.22 59.82 -6.25
C VAL A 435 11.58 60.39 -7.51
N MET A 436 12.34 60.65 -8.57
CA MET A 436 11.78 61.07 -9.86
C MET A 436 11.09 59.91 -10.60
N GLY A 437 11.36 58.67 -10.20
CA GLY A 437 10.77 57.45 -10.75
C GLY A 437 9.36 57.14 -10.26
N ILE A 438 8.87 57.85 -9.23
CA ILE A 438 7.53 57.63 -8.67
C ILE A 438 6.49 58.14 -9.67
N GLU A 439 5.66 57.22 -10.17
CA GLU A 439 4.82 57.46 -11.35
C GLU A 439 3.67 58.43 -11.11
N LYS A 440 3.10 58.47 -9.90
CA LYS A 440 1.84 59.21 -9.62
C LYS A 440 2.04 60.58 -8.97
N LEU A 441 3.26 61.08 -8.89
CA LEU A 441 3.56 62.35 -8.23
C LEU A 441 2.83 63.54 -8.83
N GLN A 442 2.08 64.24 -7.98
CA GLN A 442 1.42 65.52 -8.22
C GLN A 442 2.05 66.64 -7.39
N VAL A 443 2.55 66.32 -6.20
CA VAL A 443 3.12 67.28 -5.24
C VAL A 443 4.52 66.86 -4.82
N ILE A 444 5.48 67.76 -4.99
CA ILE A 444 6.85 67.61 -4.50
C ILE A 444 7.20 68.89 -3.75
N ASP A 445 7.34 68.79 -2.43
CA ASP A 445 7.71 69.88 -1.55
C ASP A 445 8.75 69.45 -0.52
N PHE A 446 9.99 69.86 -0.79
CA PHE A 446 11.16 69.61 0.05
C PHE A 446 11.76 70.92 0.57
N ARG A 447 10.97 72.00 0.62
CA ARG A 447 11.50 73.32 0.98
C ARG A 447 12.09 73.35 2.39
N TYR A 448 13.02 74.26 2.63
CA TYR A 448 13.62 74.51 3.95
C TYR A 448 14.28 73.27 4.57
N ASN A 449 15.11 72.58 3.79
CA ASN A 449 15.93 71.47 4.24
C ASN A 449 17.41 71.76 3.96
N ASN A 450 18.26 70.74 4.14
CA ASN A 450 19.68 70.80 3.90
C ASN A 450 20.09 69.96 2.67
N LEU A 451 19.20 69.82 1.69
CA LEU A 451 19.45 68.96 0.53
C LEU A 451 20.58 69.54 -0.34
N THR A 452 21.50 68.67 -0.76
CA THR A 452 22.72 69.02 -1.53
C THR A 452 22.71 68.32 -2.89
N GLY A 453 23.81 68.45 -3.64
CA GLY A 453 23.97 67.79 -4.93
C GLY A 453 23.23 68.52 -6.06
N MET A 454 23.03 67.83 -7.19
CA MET A 454 22.28 68.36 -8.32
C MET A 454 20.80 67.99 -8.19
N ILE A 455 19.92 68.80 -8.78
CA ILE A 455 18.50 68.41 -8.92
C ILE A 455 18.44 67.23 -9.90
N PRO A 456 17.87 66.07 -9.50
CA PRO A 456 17.73 64.93 -10.40
C PRO A 456 16.78 65.23 -11.56
N SER A 457 17.06 64.62 -12.71
CA SER A 457 16.22 64.65 -13.92
C SER A 457 15.41 63.35 -14.06
N GLY A 458 14.41 63.34 -14.94
CA GLY A 458 13.73 62.11 -15.36
C GLY A 458 12.45 61.78 -14.59
N LEU A 459 11.58 62.77 -14.37
CA LEU A 459 10.22 62.53 -13.88
C LEU A 459 9.43 61.67 -14.90
N VAL A 460 8.77 60.60 -14.42
CA VAL A 460 8.06 59.65 -15.29
C VAL A 460 6.74 60.22 -15.83
N GLU A 461 5.95 60.91 -15.01
CA GLU A 461 4.70 61.57 -15.40
C GLU A 461 4.72 63.09 -15.06
N PRO A 462 5.61 63.90 -15.68
CA PRO A 462 5.80 65.31 -15.31
C PRO A 462 4.55 66.18 -15.56
N GLU A 463 3.65 65.74 -16.45
CA GLU A 463 2.41 66.46 -16.76
C GLU A 463 1.39 66.41 -15.61
N ALA A 464 1.53 65.49 -14.65
CA ALA A 464 0.67 65.40 -13.47
C ALA A 464 1.10 66.34 -12.32
N VAL A 465 2.36 66.78 -12.32
CA VAL A 465 2.93 67.60 -11.24
C VAL A 465 2.32 69.00 -11.25
N THR A 466 1.67 69.37 -10.14
CA THR A 466 1.05 70.69 -9.94
C THR A 466 1.85 71.57 -8.96
N TRP A 467 2.66 70.96 -8.10
CA TRP A 467 3.48 71.64 -7.10
C TRP A 467 4.90 71.08 -7.10
N PHE A 468 5.88 71.91 -7.43
CA PHE A 468 7.29 71.54 -7.47
C PHE A 468 8.13 72.56 -6.71
N ALA A 469 8.57 72.20 -5.50
CA ALA A 469 9.17 73.13 -4.56
C ALA A 469 10.40 72.51 -3.87
N LEU A 470 11.58 72.98 -4.26
CA LEU A 470 12.88 72.59 -3.71
C LEU A 470 13.64 73.78 -3.11
N GLY A 471 12.98 74.94 -2.97
CA GLY A 471 13.59 76.18 -2.48
C GLY A 471 14.09 76.12 -1.03
N HIS A 472 15.01 76.99 -0.65
CA HIS A 472 15.67 76.99 0.66
C HIS A 472 16.37 75.65 0.96
N ASN A 473 17.32 75.28 0.09
CA ASN A 473 18.19 74.11 0.22
C ASN A 473 19.62 74.49 -0.22
N GLN A 474 20.48 73.51 -0.48
CA GLN A 474 21.86 73.70 -0.96
C GLN A 474 22.10 73.06 -2.34
N PHE A 475 21.07 72.94 -3.18
CA PHE A 475 21.22 72.36 -4.52
C PHE A 475 22.21 73.16 -5.38
N THR A 476 23.00 72.46 -6.17
CA THR A 476 24.08 72.97 -7.03
C THR A 476 23.90 72.52 -8.48
N GLY A 477 24.76 72.99 -9.39
CA GLY A 477 24.68 72.64 -10.81
C GLY A 477 23.57 73.39 -11.56
N PRO A 478 23.38 73.09 -12.86
CA PRO A 478 22.33 73.72 -13.68
C PRO A 478 20.92 73.24 -13.32
N ILE A 479 19.92 74.07 -13.61
CA ILE A 479 18.52 73.65 -13.60
C ILE A 479 18.32 72.65 -14.76
N PRO A 480 17.81 71.43 -14.50
CA PRO A 480 17.53 70.46 -15.55
C PRO A 480 16.47 70.98 -16.55
N SER A 481 16.76 70.86 -17.85
CA SER A 481 15.87 71.40 -18.91
C SER A 481 14.57 70.62 -19.06
N ASP A 482 14.55 69.34 -18.67
CA ASP A 482 13.38 68.46 -18.66
C ASP A 482 12.31 68.90 -17.63
N LEU A 483 12.66 69.72 -16.63
CA LEU A 483 11.67 70.40 -15.79
C LEU A 483 10.75 71.33 -16.60
N GLY A 484 11.11 71.70 -17.83
CA GLY A 484 10.22 72.39 -18.76
C GLY A 484 9.00 71.56 -19.20
N SER A 485 9.00 70.25 -18.93
CA SER A 485 7.87 69.35 -19.22
C SER A 485 6.75 69.40 -18.17
N LEU A 486 6.93 70.14 -17.06
CA LEU A 486 5.93 70.26 -15.98
C LEU A 486 4.78 71.22 -16.37
N VAL A 487 4.11 70.97 -17.50
CA VAL A 487 3.15 71.89 -18.12
C VAL A 487 1.94 72.24 -17.24
N SER A 488 1.62 71.38 -16.27
CA SER A 488 0.54 71.54 -15.28
C SER A 488 0.97 72.21 -13.98
N VAL A 489 2.27 72.47 -13.80
CA VAL A 489 2.78 73.06 -12.55
C VAL A 489 2.17 74.44 -12.33
N GLN A 490 1.69 74.68 -11.11
CA GLN A 490 1.10 75.95 -10.67
C GLN A 490 2.05 76.69 -9.73
N TYR A 491 2.78 75.94 -8.90
CA TYR A 491 3.78 76.45 -7.97
C TYR A 491 5.14 75.83 -8.27
N PHE A 492 6.08 76.66 -8.75
CA PHE A 492 7.43 76.25 -9.09
C PHE A 492 8.44 77.10 -8.31
N HIS A 493 9.18 76.47 -7.39
CA HIS A 493 10.06 77.18 -6.46
C HIS A 493 11.42 76.47 -6.30
N LEU A 494 12.46 77.08 -6.84
CA LEU A 494 13.87 76.67 -6.71
C LEU A 494 14.76 77.75 -6.06
N GLY A 495 14.15 78.84 -5.60
CA GLY A 495 14.85 79.96 -4.97
C GLY A 495 15.60 79.59 -3.69
N ALA A 496 16.55 80.44 -3.29
CA ALA A 496 17.41 80.21 -2.13
C ALA A 496 18.13 78.86 -2.18
N ASN A 497 18.94 78.66 -3.23
CA ASN A 497 19.81 77.50 -3.45
C ASN A 497 21.17 77.98 -4.00
N ASN A 498 22.06 77.04 -4.35
CA ASN A 498 23.36 77.33 -4.98
C ASN A 498 23.38 76.98 -6.48
N LEU A 499 22.23 77.06 -7.17
CA LEU A 499 22.11 76.67 -8.58
C LEU A 499 22.93 77.59 -9.49
N THR A 500 23.50 77.03 -10.56
CA THR A 500 24.42 77.70 -11.49
C THR A 500 23.94 77.52 -12.94
N GLY A 501 24.71 78.01 -13.92
CA GLY A 501 24.33 77.90 -15.34
C GLY A 501 23.23 78.87 -15.74
N SER A 502 22.66 78.71 -16.94
CA SER A 502 21.58 79.57 -17.44
C SER A 502 20.20 79.06 -17.08
N ILE A 503 19.20 79.96 -17.02
CA ILE A 503 17.79 79.57 -16.97
C ILE A 503 17.47 78.82 -18.29
N PRO A 504 17.04 77.55 -18.25
CA PRO A 504 16.69 76.79 -19.46
C PRO A 504 15.52 77.44 -20.19
N SER A 505 15.60 77.50 -21.52
CA SER A 505 14.54 78.10 -22.35
C SER A 505 13.24 77.28 -22.32
N GLU A 506 13.36 75.99 -22.05
CA GLU A 506 12.32 74.99 -21.90
C GLU A 506 11.36 75.32 -20.76
N LEU A 507 11.83 76.01 -19.70
CA LEU A 507 10.96 76.47 -18.62
C LEU A 507 9.85 77.41 -19.13
N GLY A 508 10.03 78.06 -20.29
CA GLY A 508 8.96 78.82 -20.95
C GLY A 508 7.70 77.99 -21.28
N ASN A 509 7.78 76.66 -21.26
CA ASN A 509 6.66 75.76 -21.52
C ASN A 509 5.74 75.54 -20.30
N LEU A 510 6.10 76.04 -19.11
CA LEU A 510 5.30 75.92 -17.89
C LEU A 510 4.03 76.78 -17.96
N SER A 511 3.08 76.37 -18.81
CA SER A 511 1.93 77.19 -19.21
C SER A 511 0.91 77.42 -18.09
N SER A 512 0.90 76.54 -17.08
CA SER A 512 0.00 76.61 -15.93
C SER A 512 0.56 77.38 -14.72
N VAL A 513 1.84 77.77 -14.76
CA VAL A 513 2.54 78.31 -13.59
C VAL A 513 1.95 79.65 -13.17
N GLN A 514 1.74 79.80 -11.86
CA GLN A 514 1.22 81.03 -11.23
C GLN A 514 2.31 81.67 -10.37
N TYR A 515 3.06 80.84 -9.64
CA TYR A 515 4.20 81.25 -8.83
C TYR A 515 5.47 80.60 -9.37
N PHE A 516 6.41 81.43 -9.82
CA PHE A 516 7.69 80.99 -10.38
C PHE A 516 8.84 81.70 -9.67
N HIS A 517 9.66 80.96 -8.92
CA HIS A 517 10.71 81.54 -8.09
C HIS A 517 12.06 80.85 -8.32
N LEU A 518 13.03 81.62 -8.86
CA LEU A 518 14.43 81.23 -9.05
C LEU A 518 15.42 82.19 -8.35
N GLY A 519 14.92 83.15 -7.59
CA GLY A 519 15.71 84.15 -6.88
C GLY A 519 16.68 83.55 -5.87
N GLU A 520 17.69 84.32 -5.48
CA GLU A 520 18.70 83.89 -4.49
C GLU A 520 19.41 82.59 -4.91
N ASN A 521 20.02 82.63 -6.10
CA ASN A 521 20.84 81.55 -6.66
C ASN A 521 22.09 82.15 -7.33
N ASN A 522 22.90 81.32 -7.99
CA ASN A 522 24.07 81.73 -8.79
C ASN A 522 23.81 81.59 -10.32
N LEU A 523 22.55 81.74 -10.76
CA LEU A 523 22.17 81.61 -12.17
C LEU A 523 22.78 82.74 -13.00
N SER A 524 23.12 82.45 -14.25
CA SER A 524 23.87 83.34 -15.15
C SER A 524 23.27 83.38 -16.56
N GLY A 525 23.83 84.20 -17.45
CA GLY A 525 23.31 84.36 -18.81
C GLY A 525 22.02 85.21 -18.87
N PRO A 526 21.37 85.29 -20.04
CA PRO A 526 20.19 86.12 -20.24
C PRO A 526 18.92 85.51 -19.63
N ILE A 527 17.95 86.37 -19.30
CA ILE A 527 16.58 85.94 -19.05
C ILE A 527 16.00 85.44 -20.39
N PRO A 528 15.56 84.18 -20.51
CA PRO A 528 15.03 83.66 -21.77
C PRO A 528 13.73 84.35 -22.18
N SER A 529 13.63 84.79 -23.44
CA SER A 529 12.38 85.36 -23.98
C SER A 529 11.22 84.36 -23.98
N SER A 530 11.51 83.06 -23.95
CA SER A 530 10.52 82.00 -23.83
C SER A 530 9.70 82.08 -22.53
N LEU A 531 10.22 82.70 -21.46
CA LEU A 531 9.44 82.93 -20.23
C LEU A 531 8.21 83.81 -20.46
N GLY A 532 8.20 84.64 -21.53
CA GLY A 532 7.03 85.39 -21.97
C GLY A 532 5.85 84.53 -22.45
N LYS A 533 6.00 83.20 -22.55
CA LYS A 533 4.93 82.26 -22.90
C LYS A 533 4.10 81.79 -21.69
N MET A 534 4.54 82.05 -20.46
CA MET A 534 3.90 81.58 -19.21
C MET A 534 2.61 82.35 -18.88
N ARG A 535 1.54 82.17 -19.67
CA ARG A 535 0.34 83.04 -19.64
C ARG A 535 -0.37 83.14 -18.29
N ARG A 536 -0.18 82.20 -17.37
CA ARG A 536 -0.81 82.20 -16.04
C ARG A 536 0.05 82.80 -14.93
N VAL A 537 1.31 83.17 -15.21
CA VAL A 537 2.25 83.61 -14.17
C VAL A 537 1.79 84.92 -13.54
N GLU A 538 1.74 84.93 -12.22
CA GLU A 538 1.37 86.08 -11.40
C GLU A 538 2.61 86.67 -10.73
N GLU A 539 3.50 85.79 -10.27
CA GLU A 539 4.75 86.14 -9.60
C GLU A 539 5.92 85.42 -10.26
N MET A 540 6.87 86.19 -10.78
CA MET A 540 8.10 85.71 -11.39
C MET A 540 9.28 86.33 -10.64
N LEU A 541 9.90 85.58 -9.75
CA LEU A 541 10.93 86.08 -8.84
C LEU A 541 12.31 85.62 -9.31
N LEU A 542 13.15 86.55 -9.78
CA LEU A 542 14.46 86.28 -10.39
C LEU A 542 15.61 87.07 -9.74
N PHE A 543 15.34 87.75 -8.63
CA PHE A 543 16.27 88.63 -7.92
C PHE A 543 17.49 87.87 -7.34
N ASN A 544 18.55 88.59 -7.00
CA ASN A 544 19.79 88.07 -6.40
C ASN A 544 20.36 86.85 -7.15
N ASN A 545 20.80 87.08 -8.38
CA ASN A 545 21.46 86.11 -9.25
C ASN A 545 22.58 86.82 -10.05
N ASN A 546 23.21 86.12 -11.00
CA ASN A 546 24.18 86.68 -11.94
C ASN A 546 23.60 86.81 -13.37
N LEU A 547 22.29 87.08 -13.49
CA LEU A 547 21.60 87.23 -14.78
C LEU A 547 22.05 88.51 -15.49
N SER A 548 22.29 88.40 -16.79
CA SER A 548 22.89 89.45 -17.62
C SER A 548 22.04 89.74 -18.87
N GLY A 549 22.47 90.70 -19.69
CA GLY A 549 21.69 91.11 -20.87
C GLY A 549 20.46 91.95 -20.51
N SER A 550 19.54 92.10 -21.46
CA SER A 550 18.34 92.94 -21.32
C SER A 550 17.15 92.20 -20.76
N ILE A 551 16.22 92.93 -20.13
CA ILE A 551 14.91 92.41 -19.75
C ILE A 551 14.13 92.08 -21.05
N PRO A 552 13.66 90.84 -21.27
CA PRO A 552 12.96 90.48 -22.50
C PRO A 552 11.63 91.23 -22.64
N PRO A 553 11.37 91.90 -23.79
CA PRO A 553 10.11 92.62 -24.00
C PRO A 553 8.89 91.69 -24.00
N GLU A 554 9.06 90.39 -24.24
CA GLU A 554 7.98 89.40 -24.18
C GLU A 554 7.34 89.31 -22.79
N LEU A 555 8.03 89.70 -21.72
CA LEU A 555 7.47 89.72 -20.37
C LEU A 555 6.32 90.73 -20.21
N VAL A 556 6.29 91.78 -21.05
CA VAL A 556 5.18 92.75 -21.09
C VAL A 556 3.87 92.06 -21.47
N ASN A 557 3.93 91.03 -22.32
CA ASN A 557 2.76 90.33 -22.85
C ASN A 557 2.14 89.32 -21.86
N LEU A 558 2.70 89.15 -20.66
CA LEU A 558 2.19 88.23 -19.65
C LEU A 558 0.94 88.83 -18.96
N PRO A 559 -0.26 88.29 -19.19
CA PRO A 559 -1.51 88.99 -18.85
C PRO A 559 -1.77 89.09 -17.35
N ARG A 560 -1.18 88.20 -16.53
CA ARG A 560 -1.41 88.12 -15.08
C ARG A 560 -0.22 88.57 -14.23
N LEU A 561 0.93 88.85 -14.85
CA LEU A 561 2.14 89.20 -14.13
C LEU A 561 1.93 90.49 -13.32
N ARG A 562 2.15 90.39 -12.00
CA ARG A 562 2.03 91.49 -11.03
C ARG A 562 3.29 91.68 -10.18
N ARG A 563 4.14 90.66 -10.02
CA ARG A 563 5.42 90.76 -9.30
C ARG A 563 6.56 90.21 -10.15
N LEU A 564 7.57 91.04 -10.37
CA LEU A 564 8.81 90.73 -11.09
C LEU A 564 10.03 91.34 -10.38
N PRO A 565 10.44 90.83 -9.21
CA PRO A 565 11.69 91.23 -8.59
C PRO A 565 12.89 90.74 -9.41
N LEU A 566 13.71 91.70 -9.84
CA LEU A 566 14.92 91.49 -10.65
C LEU A 566 16.19 92.03 -9.98
N GLY A 567 16.05 92.72 -8.85
CA GLY A 567 17.15 93.38 -8.14
C GLY A 567 18.30 92.42 -7.83
N GLY A 568 19.52 92.95 -7.71
CA GLY A 568 20.69 92.11 -7.43
C GLY A 568 21.14 91.23 -8.61
N ASN A 569 20.89 91.67 -9.85
CA ASN A 569 21.41 91.05 -11.07
C ASN A 569 22.17 92.09 -11.92
N PRO A 570 23.25 91.71 -12.64
CA PRO A 570 23.95 92.58 -13.58
C PRO A 570 23.21 92.76 -14.92
N LEU A 571 21.93 93.14 -14.87
CA LEU A 571 21.11 93.42 -16.06
C LEU A 571 21.56 94.72 -16.75
N THR A 572 21.35 94.78 -18.06
CA THR A 572 21.75 95.89 -18.94
C THR A 572 20.59 96.27 -19.87
N GLY A 573 20.76 97.30 -20.70
CA GLY A 573 19.71 97.75 -21.63
C GLY A 573 18.70 98.69 -20.96
N CYS A 574 17.42 98.55 -21.31
CA CYS A 574 16.34 99.40 -20.83
C CYS A 574 15.16 98.56 -20.30
N ILE A 575 14.27 99.20 -19.54
CA ILE A 575 13.02 98.62 -19.04
C ILE A 575 11.98 98.67 -20.17
N PRO A 576 11.45 97.51 -20.62
CA PRO A 576 10.46 97.47 -21.70
C PRO A 576 9.20 98.29 -21.41
N ASP A 577 8.71 98.99 -22.43
CA ASP A 577 7.49 99.80 -22.38
C ASP A 577 6.29 99.00 -21.89
N GLY A 578 5.50 99.58 -20.98
CA GLY A 578 4.32 98.93 -20.41
C GLY A 578 4.64 97.98 -19.25
N LEU A 579 5.91 97.62 -19.01
CA LEU A 579 6.26 96.69 -17.93
C LEU A 579 6.01 97.30 -16.56
N ARG A 580 6.36 98.58 -16.37
CA ARG A 580 6.18 99.30 -15.09
C ARG A 580 4.71 99.36 -14.68
N GLU A 581 3.83 99.71 -15.62
CA GLU A 581 2.40 99.89 -15.37
C GLU A 581 1.72 98.58 -14.97
N LYS A 582 2.25 97.43 -15.42
CA LYS A 582 1.71 96.11 -15.10
C LYS A 582 2.01 95.64 -13.69
N LEU A 583 3.15 96.04 -13.13
CA LEU A 583 3.61 95.54 -11.84
C LEU A 583 2.90 96.23 -10.68
N ASN A 584 2.80 95.54 -9.54
CA ASN A 584 2.31 96.14 -8.30
C ASN A 584 3.31 97.18 -7.73
N LEU A 585 2.88 98.00 -6.78
CA LEU A 585 3.70 99.11 -6.26
C LEU A 585 5.06 98.67 -5.69
N GLU A 586 5.08 97.54 -4.99
CA GLU A 586 6.28 96.94 -4.42
C GLU A 586 7.26 96.47 -5.52
N SER A 587 6.75 95.83 -6.56
CA SER A 587 7.58 95.35 -7.66
C SER A 587 8.03 96.49 -8.57
N ARG A 588 7.25 97.58 -8.71
CA ARG A 588 7.67 98.80 -9.40
C ARG A 588 8.87 99.43 -8.72
N THR A 589 8.80 99.60 -7.40
CA THR A 589 9.90 100.17 -6.60
C THR A 589 11.16 99.30 -6.64
N GLN A 590 11.02 97.98 -6.70
CA GLN A 590 12.17 97.08 -6.93
C GLN A 590 12.70 97.17 -8.37
N LEU A 591 11.84 97.33 -9.37
CA LEU A 591 12.27 97.53 -10.77
C LEU A 591 13.02 98.86 -10.93
N ASP A 592 12.55 99.93 -10.27
CA ASP A 592 13.23 101.23 -10.20
C ASP A 592 14.65 101.12 -9.62
N SER A 593 14.86 100.21 -8.66
CA SER A 593 16.16 100.00 -8.02
C SER A 593 17.24 99.44 -8.96
N LEU A 594 16.85 98.94 -10.16
CA LEU A 594 17.80 98.49 -11.18
C LEU A 594 18.57 99.64 -11.85
N MET A 595 18.09 100.89 -11.73
CA MET A 595 18.68 102.07 -12.38
C MET A 595 18.84 101.96 -13.92
N LEU A 596 18.03 101.12 -14.58
CA LEU A 596 17.97 101.03 -16.04
C LEU A 596 17.08 102.15 -16.61
N PRO A 597 17.43 102.74 -17.77
CA PRO A 597 16.55 103.68 -18.49
C PRO A 597 15.29 102.97 -19.02
N ASP A 598 14.24 103.72 -19.33
CA ASP A 598 13.07 103.18 -20.06
C ASP A 598 13.38 103.03 -21.55
N CYS A 599 12.78 102.04 -22.21
CA CYS A 599 12.89 101.89 -23.66
C CYS A 599 12.05 102.99 -24.38
N GLU A 600 12.30 103.18 -25.69
CA GLU A 600 11.53 104.11 -26.55
C GLU A 600 10.46 103.40 -27.38
#